data_AF-A0AAU5XTG6-F1
#
_entry.id   AF-A0AAU5XTG6-F1
#
_cell.length_a   1.000
_cell.length_b   1.000
_cell.length_c   1.000
_cell.angle_alpha   90.00
_cell.angle_beta   90.00
_cell.angle_gamma   90.00
#
_symmetry.space_group_name_H-M   'P 1'
#
loop_
_entity.id
_entity.type
_entity.pdbx_description
1 polymer ?
#
loop_
_entity_poly.entity_id
_entity_poly.type
_entity_poly.pdbx_seq_one_letter_code
_entity_poly.pdbx_strand_id
1 'polypeptide(L)'
;MTATTEDLEAARLLLSRLGVDPADLIGDAHTSNTDDERPPMPTLGEWIPVVAGLVSPSTASSYGSYWKKAEARWGERPMDTITATEIKAMAEHVRSTARVRRNSGGGRNAAENFIAAMRCLYKHLVNDGRLDERANPAMRVTKPRRNASTRRALASDRVDELNDIVSSTGDDPELDALVCRLHEESACRRGGALALRRQAERDRPAVHHRAQIGNRQGEPRVRRYAFAPTGAATRQISSHGQRNVDLM
;
A
#
# COMPACT_ATOMS: atom_id res chain seq x y z
N MET A 1 -10.43 34.01 -26.50
CA MET A 1 -9.44 34.66 -27.39
C MET A 1 -10.05 34.62 -28.78
N THR A 2 -10.38 35.78 -29.35
CA THR A 2 -10.85 35.90 -30.73
C THR A 2 -9.63 36.01 -31.62
N ALA A 3 -9.53 35.15 -32.65
CA ALA A 3 -8.44 35.22 -33.62
C ALA A 3 -8.42 36.59 -34.30
N THR A 4 -7.22 37.16 -34.51
CA THR A 4 -7.07 38.43 -35.21
C THR A 4 -7.25 38.24 -36.71
N THR A 5 -7.48 39.33 -37.45
CA THR A 5 -7.62 39.26 -38.92
C THR A 5 -6.36 38.69 -39.58
N GLU A 6 -5.17 39.02 -39.06
CA GLU A 6 -3.88 38.49 -39.54
C GLU A 6 -3.78 36.97 -39.32
N ASP A 7 -4.23 36.47 -38.16
CA ASP A 7 -4.26 35.03 -37.88
C ASP A 7 -5.15 34.28 -38.88
N LEU A 8 -6.30 34.87 -39.24
CA LEU A 8 -7.24 34.28 -40.19
C LEU A 8 -6.69 34.28 -41.63
N GLU A 9 -5.95 35.32 -42.03
CA GLU A 9 -5.30 35.36 -43.34
C GLU A 9 -4.15 34.36 -43.43
N ALA A 10 -3.32 34.27 -42.40
CA ALA A 10 -2.25 33.27 -42.31
C ALA A 10 -2.80 31.84 -42.39
N ALA A 11 -3.90 31.56 -41.67
CA ALA A 11 -4.58 30.28 -41.73
C ALA A 11 -5.11 29.97 -43.15
N ARG A 12 -5.77 30.92 -43.81
CA ARG A 12 -6.27 30.74 -45.18
C ARG A 12 -5.15 30.48 -46.19
N LEU A 13 -4.03 31.19 -46.08
CA LEU A 13 -2.87 30.99 -46.95
C LEU A 13 -2.29 29.58 -46.78
N LEU A 14 -2.20 29.10 -45.55
CA LEU A 14 -1.69 27.78 -45.23
C LEU A 14 -2.60 26.67 -45.78
N LEU A 15 -3.92 26.78 -45.61
CA LEU A 15 -4.89 25.83 -46.16
C LEU A 15 -4.88 25.80 -47.68
N SER A 16 -4.80 26.97 -48.32
CA SER A 16 -4.68 27.09 -49.78
C SER A 16 -3.41 26.41 -50.30
N ARG A 17 -2.27 26.56 -49.60
CA ARG A 17 -1.01 25.91 -49.97
C ARG A 17 -1.06 24.39 -49.82
N LEU A 18 -1.81 23.89 -48.85
CA LEU A 18 -2.01 22.47 -48.61
C LEU A 18 -3.06 21.85 -49.54
N GLY A 19 -3.83 22.67 -50.26
CA GLY A 19 -4.92 22.20 -51.12
C GLY A 19 -6.10 21.62 -50.34
N VAL A 20 -6.28 22.05 -49.08
CA VAL A 20 -7.34 21.57 -48.19
C VAL A 20 -8.44 22.62 -48.10
N ASP A 21 -9.70 22.24 -48.36
CA ASP A 21 -10.83 23.14 -48.15
C ASP A 21 -11.09 23.27 -46.64
N PRO A 22 -11.35 24.48 -46.10
CA PRO A 22 -11.74 24.63 -44.70
C PRO A 22 -12.93 23.75 -44.28
N ALA A 23 -13.85 23.42 -45.20
CA ALA A 23 -14.95 22.50 -44.94
C ALA A 23 -14.47 21.05 -44.74
N ASP A 24 -13.37 20.64 -45.38
CA ASP A 24 -12.78 19.32 -45.21
C ASP A 24 -12.23 19.14 -43.79
N LEU A 25 -11.72 20.21 -43.17
CA LEU A 25 -11.31 20.18 -41.76
C LEU A 25 -12.48 20.01 -40.78
N ILE A 26 -13.68 20.42 -41.19
CA ILE A 26 -14.91 20.29 -40.40
C ILE A 26 -15.53 18.90 -40.63
N GLY A 27 -15.40 18.35 -41.84
CA GLY A 27 -15.83 16.99 -42.20
C GLY A 27 -14.92 15.93 -41.59
N ASP A 28 -13.61 16.04 -41.75
CA ASP A 28 -12.65 15.01 -41.35
C ASP A 28 -12.32 15.01 -39.85
N ALA A 29 -12.63 16.09 -39.11
CA ALA A 29 -12.58 16.04 -37.65
C ALA A 29 -13.67 15.14 -37.03
N HIS A 30 -14.66 14.70 -37.81
CA HIS A 30 -15.64 13.67 -37.42
C HIS A 30 -15.57 12.40 -38.27
N THR A 31 -14.93 12.41 -39.45
CA THR A 31 -14.86 11.24 -40.34
C THR A 31 -13.46 10.69 -40.62
N SER A 32 -12.39 11.23 -40.03
CA SER A 32 -11.17 10.44 -39.86
C SER A 32 -11.46 9.35 -38.81
N ASN A 33 -11.95 8.21 -39.30
CA ASN A 33 -12.15 6.95 -38.57
C ASN A 33 -10.82 6.39 -38.06
N THR A 34 -10.21 7.08 -37.10
CA THR A 34 -9.28 6.51 -36.11
C THR A 34 -9.99 6.26 -34.77
N ASP A 35 -11.21 6.77 -34.57
CA ASP A 35 -12.06 6.44 -33.42
C ASP A 35 -12.83 5.12 -33.58
N ASP A 36 -13.05 4.64 -34.82
CA ASP A 36 -13.77 3.37 -35.10
C ASP A 36 -12.94 2.11 -34.74
N GLU A 37 -11.62 2.25 -34.56
CA GLU A 37 -10.74 1.19 -34.04
C GLU A 37 -10.57 1.23 -32.51
N ARG A 38 -10.97 2.32 -31.83
CA ARG A 38 -10.73 2.43 -30.39
C ARG A 38 -11.80 1.62 -29.64
N PRO A 39 -11.42 0.59 -28.86
CA PRO A 39 -12.39 -0.23 -28.16
C PRO A 39 -13.23 0.61 -27.18
N PRO A 40 -14.55 0.39 -27.12
CA PRO A 40 -15.48 1.22 -26.35
C PRO A 40 -15.07 1.32 -24.89
N MET A 41 -15.19 2.51 -24.30
CA MET A 41 -14.80 2.77 -22.90
C MET A 41 -15.38 1.70 -21.98
N PRO A 42 -14.57 1.02 -21.15
CA PRO A 42 -15.06 -0.06 -20.32
C PRO A 42 -15.95 0.52 -19.23
N THR A 43 -16.90 -0.29 -18.80
CA THR A 43 -17.62 0.00 -17.57
C THR A 43 -16.72 -0.19 -16.35
N LEU A 44 -17.10 0.39 -15.21
CA LEU A 44 -16.34 0.20 -13.98
C LEU A 44 -16.28 -1.28 -13.57
N GLY A 45 -17.39 -2.01 -13.73
CA GLY A 45 -17.51 -3.42 -13.39
C GLY A 45 -16.60 -4.31 -14.24
N GLU A 46 -16.49 -4.03 -15.53
CA GLU A 46 -15.56 -4.73 -16.43
C GLU A 46 -14.09 -4.41 -16.12
N TRP A 47 -13.80 -3.18 -15.69
CA TRP A 47 -12.42 -2.74 -15.47
C TRP A 47 -11.80 -3.19 -14.14
N ILE A 48 -12.62 -3.33 -13.10
CA ILE A 48 -12.17 -3.79 -11.78
C ILE A 48 -11.42 -5.13 -11.82
N PRO A 49 -11.94 -6.22 -12.42
CA PRO A 49 -11.24 -7.51 -12.45
C PRO A 49 -9.94 -7.45 -13.26
N VAL A 50 -9.89 -6.64 -14.33
CA VAL A 50 -8.67 -6.42 -15.12
C VAL A 50 -7.58 -5.83 -14.24
N VAL A 51 -7.85 -4.70 -13.56
CA VAL A 51 -6.86 -4.05 -12.69
C VAL A 51 -6.53 -4.91 -11.47
N ALA A 52 -7.49 -5.64 -10.91
CA ALA A 52 -7.27 -6.55 -9.79
C ALA A 52 -6.24 -7.64 -10.13
N GLY A 53 -6.24 -8.15 -11.37
CA GLY A 53 -5.26 -9.13 -11.84
C GLY A 53 -3.86 -8.55 -12.10
N LEU A 54 -3.75 -7.24 -12.34
CA LEU A 54 -2.48 -6.57 -12.63
C LEU A 54 -1.73 -6.09 -11.39
N VAL A 55 -2.45 -5.77 -10.30
CA VAL A 55 -1.83 -5.29 -9.06
C VAL A 55 -1.41 -6.46 -8.15
N SER A 56 -0.54 -6.17 -7.16
CA SER A 56 -0.16 -7.19 -6.19
C SER A 56 -1.38 -7.72 -5.40
N PRO A 57 -1.37 -8.99 -4.93
CA PRO A 57 -2.46 -9.52 -4.11
C PRO A 57 -2.77 -8.69 -2.87
N SER A 58 -1.74 -8.08 -2.26
CA SER A 58 -1.90 -7.19 -1.11
C SER A 58 -2.63 -5.89 -1.48
N THR A 59 -2.33 -5.32 -2.65
CA THR A 59 -3.02 -4.14 -3.17
C THR A 59 -4.47 -4.45 -3.52
N ALA A 60 -4.72 -5.55 -4.26
CA ALA A 60 -6.07 -6.00 -4.61
C ALA A 60 -6.92 -6.24 -3.36
N SER A 61 -6.36 -6.89 -2.33
CA SER A 61 -7.02 -7.09 -1.04
C SER A 61 -7.35 -5.77 -0.34
N SER A 62 -6.40 -4.83 -0.31
CA SER A 62 -6.58 -3.52 0.33
C SER A 62 -7.64 -2.66 -0.35
N TYR A 63 -7.70 -2.71 -1.69
CA TYR A 63 -8.62 -1.89 -2.49
C TYR A 63 -9.97 -2.57 -2.74
N GLY A 64 -10.05 -3.90 -2.69
CA GLY A 64 -11.25 -4.64 -3.08
C GLY A 64 -12.51 -4.21 -2.34
N SER A 65 -12.43 -3.88 -1.05
CA SER A 65 -13.60 -3.36 -0.30
C SER A 65 -14.10 -2.00 -0.80
N TYR A 66 -13.24 -1.17 -1.39
CA TYR A 66 -13.60 0.12 -1.97
C TYR A 66 -14.08 -0.03 -3.40
N TRP A 67 -13.45 -0.91 -4.19
CA TRP A 67 -13.92 -1.25 -5.54
C TRP A 67 -15.33 -1.83 -5.53
N LYS A 68 -15.64 -2.76 -4.61
CA LYS A 68 -17.01 -3.27 -4.44
C LYS A 68 -18.04 -2.18 -4.16
N LYS A 69 -17.67 -1.16 -3.37
CA LYS A 69 -18.55 -0.02 -3.10
C LYS A 69 -18.76 0.86 -4.34
N ALA A 70 -17.71 1.06 -5.13
CA ALA A 70 -17.80 1.82 -6.38
C ALA A 70 -18.61 1.04 -7.44
N GLU A 71 -18.35 -0.26 -7.58
CA GLU A 71 -19.08 -1.19 -8.45
C GLU A 71 -20.58 -1.22 -8.13
N ALA A 72 -20.95 -1.30 -6.85
CA ALA A 72 -22.36 -1.27 -6.43
C ALA A 72 -23.09 0.01 -6.88
N ARG A 73 -22.37 1.10 -7.16
CA ARG A 73 -22.96 2.39 -7.57
C ARG A 73 -22.83 2.69 -9.06
N TRP A 74 -21.74 2.23 -9.68
CA TRP A 74 -21.31 2.61 -11.03
C TRP A 74 -20.88 1.41 -11.90
N GLY A 75 -21.16 0.17 -11.49
CA GLY A 75 -20.71 -1.05 -12.16
C GLY A 75 -20.95 -1.04 -13.67
N GLU A 76 -22.17 -0.75 -14.09
CA GLU A 76 -22.59 -0.71 -15.50
C GLU A 76 -22.25 0.62 -16.21
N ARG A 77 -21.68 1.61 -15.52
CA ARG A 77 -21.42 2.92 -16.11
C ARG A 77 -20.06 2.94 -16.80
N PRO A 78 -19.97 3.48 -18.04
CA PRO A 78 -18.71 3.76 -18.68
C PRO A 78 -17.86 4.69 -17.81
N MET A 79 -16.56 4.39 -17.70
CA MET A 79 -15.69 5.06 -16.72
C MET A 79 -15.45 6.55 -16.98
N ASP A 80 -15.58 7.02 -18.22
CA ASP A 80 -15.49 8.44 -18.61
C ASP A 80 -16.71 9.27 -18.17
N THR A 81 -17.86 8.64 -17.93
CA THR A 81 -19.08 9.32 -17.46
C THR A 81 -19.08 9.62 -15.97
N ILE A 82 -18.16 9.03 -15.19
CA ILE A 82 -18.12 9.20 -13.74
C ILE A 82 -17.35 10.46 -13.39
N THR A 83 -18.03 11.43 -12.79
CA THR A 83 -17.44 12.76 -12.55
C THR A 83 -16.60 12.82 -11.27
N ALA A 84 -15.70 13.81 -11.20
CA ALA A 84 -14.93 14.08 -9.99
C ALA A 84 -15.82 14.40 -8.77
N THR A 85 -16.95 15.09 -8.99
CA THR A 85 -17.92 15.43 -7.95
C THR A 85 -18.57 14.16 -7.37
N GLU A 86 -18.91 13.19 -8.22
CA GLU A 86 -19.45 11.90 -7.78
C GLU A 86 -18.43 11.08 -6.99
N ILE A 87 -17.17 11.04 -7.46
CA ILE A 87 -16.08 10.39 -6.72
C ILE A 87 -15.90 11.04 -5.35
N LYS A 88 -15.94 12.38 -5.27
CA LYS A 88 -15.84 13.11 -4.00
C LYS A 88 -17.02 12.82 -3.08
N ALA A 89 -18.25 12.82 -3.60
CA ALA A 89 -19.45 12.51 -2.83
C ALA A 89 -19.38 11.09 -2.24
N MET A 90 -18.94 10.11 -3.04
CA MET A 90 -18.76 8.74 -2.58
C MET A 90 -17.63 8.63 -1.53
N ALA A 91 -16.54 9.38 -1.67
CA ALA A 91 -15.48 9.43 -0.67
C ALA A 91 -15.97 9.95 0.69
N GLU A 92 -16.83 10.98 0.72
CA GLU A 92 -17.45 11.46 1.95
C GLU A 92 -18.48 10.46 2.52
N HIS A 93 -19.23 9.76 1.65
CA HIS A 93 -20.09 8.67 2.11
C HIS A 93 -19.28 7.55 2.78
N VAL A 94 -18.17 7.12 2.16
CA VAL A 94 -17.25 6.12 2.73
C VAL A 94 -16.63 6.61 4.04
N ARG A 95 -16.33 7.91 4.16
CA ARG A 95 -15.85 8.52 5.41
C ARG A 95 -16.87 8.39 6.52
N SER A 96 -18.12 8.79 6.25
CA SER A 96 -19.20 8.85 7.25
C SER A 96 -19.65 7.46 7.72
N THR A 97 -19.57 6.46 6.83
CA THR A 97 -19.93 5.05 7.12
C THR A 97 -18.74 4.22 7.60
N ALA A 98 -17.57 4.82 7.77
CA ALA A 98 -16.39 4.10 8.23
C ALA A 98 -16.58 3.57 9.65
N ARG A 99 -16.20 2.31 9.88
CA ARG A 99 -16.32 1.68 11.20
C ARG A 99 -15.54 2.46 12.25
N VAL A 100 -16.28 2.96 13.26
CA VAL A 100 -15.71 3.66 14.41
C VAL A 100 -15.08 2.64 15.36
N ARG A 101 -13.86 2.92 15.81
CA ARG A 101 -13.07 2.13 16.77
C ARG A 101 -12.43 3.08 17.77
N ARG A 102 -11.92 2.57 18.90
CA ARG A 102 -11.21 3.41 19.90
C ARG A 102 -10.08 4.25 19.29
N ASN A 103 -9.47 3.77 18.20
CA ASN A 103 -8.40 4.45 17.46
C ASN A 103 -8.86 5.06 16.12
N SER A 104 -10.16 5.20 15.86
CA SER A 104 -10.64 5.72 14.57
C SER A 104 -10.46 7.23 14.47
N GLY A 105 -9.67 7.67 13.49
CA GLY A 105 -9.49 9.09 13.15
C GLY A 105 -10.59 9.67 12.27
N GLY A 106 -11.87 9.43 12.59
CA GLY A 106 -13.03 10.03 11.90
C GLY A 106 -13.20 9.62 10.43
N GLY A 107 -12.88 8.37 10.08
CA GLY A 107 -13.09 7.81 8.74
C GLY A 107 -12.18 8.37 7.64
N ARG A 108 -11.27 9.30 7.97
CA ARG A 108 -10.44 9.99 6.98
C ARG A 108 -9.53 9.06 6.19
N ASN A 109 -8.97 8.04 6.86
CA ASN A 109 -8.19 6.99 6.19
C ASN A 109 -9.06 6.15 5.24
N ALA A 110 -10.35 5.97 5.50
CA ALA A 110 -11.24 5.22 4.62
C ALA A 110 -11.52 6.02 3.33
N ALA A 111 -11.83 7.31 3.47
CA ALA A 111 -11.97 8.22 2.31
C ALA A 111 -10.67 8.33 1.51
N GLU A 112 -9.53 8.40 2.21
CA GLU A 112 -8.21 8.41 1.60
C GLU A 112 -7.97 7.17 0.73
N ASN A 113 -8.23 5.98 1.28
CA ASN A 113 -8.02 4.72 0.58
C ASN A 113 -9.03 4.53 -0.56
N PHE A 114 -10.28 4.99 -0.41
CA PHE A 114 -11.25 5.00 -1.49
C PHE A 114 -10.74 5.80 -2.69
N ILE A 115 -10.28 7.04 -2.47
CA ILE A 115 -9.74 7.88 -3.55
C ILE A 115 -8.49 7.23 -4.17
N ALA A 116 -7.61 6.62 -3.35
CA ALA A 116 -6.44 5.91 -3.85
C ALA A 116 -6.83 4.69 -4.73
N ALA A 117 -7.86 3.95 -4.34
CA ALA A 117 -8.39 2.83 -5.09
C ALA A 117 -9.00 3.27 -6.44
N MET A 118 -9.74 4.38 -6.47
CA MET A 118 -10.25 4.97 -7.72
C MET A 118 -9.12 5.45 -8.62
N ARG A 119 -8.13 6.17 -8.06
CA ARG A 119 -6.95 6.61 -8.82
C ARG A 119 -6.16 5.44 -9.40
N CYS A 120 -6.12 4.29 -8.70
CA CYS A 120 -5.53 3.07 -9.23
C CYS A 120 -6.21 2.63 -10.53
N LEU A 121 -7.55 2.53 -10.53
CA LEU A 121 -8.33 2.14 -11.71
C LEU A 121 -8.10 3.09 -12.89
N TYR A 122 -8.26 4.39 -12.66
CA TYR A 122 -8.10 5.40 -13.70
C TYR A 122 -6.66 5.55 -14.20
N LYS A 123 -5.67 5.31 -13.35
CA LYS A 123 -4.27 5.29 -13.78
C LYS A 123 -4.02 4.19 -14.82
N HIS A 124 -4.61 3.01 -14.64
CA HIS A 124 -4.49 1.94 -15.63
C HIS A 124 -5.23 2.28 -16.93
N LEU A 125 -6.39 2.96 -16.89
CA LEU A 125 -7.04 3.47 -18.11
C LEU A 125 -6.16 4.45 -18.88
N VAL A 126 -5.51 5.39 -18.17
CA VAL A 126 -4.62 6.39 -18.78
C VAL A 126 -3.39 5.72 -19.36
N ASN A 127 -2.78 4.78 -18.63
CA ASN A 127 -1.63 4.02 -19.10
C ASN A 127 -1.92 3.22 -20.38
N ASP A 128 -3.16 2.72 -20.51
CA ASP A 128 -3.60 1.98 -21.69
C ASP A 128 -4.10 2.90 -22.82
N GLY A 129 -3.94 4.22 -22.67
CA GLY A 129 -4.31 5.21 -23.68
C GLY A 129 -5.81 5.32 -23.94
N ARG A 130 -6.65 4.83 -23.01
CA ARG A 130 -8.12 4.82 -23.12
C ARG A 130 -8.75 6.09 -22.57
N LEU A 131 -8.03 6.82 -21.71
CA LEU A 131 -8.45 8.10 -21.16
C LEU A 131 -7.27 9.07 -21.14
N ASP A 132 -7.48 10.31 -21.56
CA ASP A 132 -6.45 11.35 -21.43
C ASP A 132 -6.18 11.67 -19.96
N GLU A 133 -4.92 11.92 -19.59
CA GLU A 133 -4.54 12.22 -18.21
C GLU A 133 -5.26 13.46 -17.65
N ARG A 134 -5.50 14.48 -18.49
CA ARG A 134 -6.23 15.70 -18.11
C ARG A 134 -7.72 15.45 -17.91
N ALA A 135 -8.26 14.42 -18.55
CA ALA A 135 -9.65 14.00 -18.40
C ALA A 135 -9.88 13.14 -17.15
N ASN A 136 -8.83 12.68 -16.44
CA ASN A 136 -8.93 11.80 -15.29
C ASN A 136 -9.70 12.43 -14.10
N PRO A 137 -10.95 11.99 -13.81
CA PRO A 137 -11.76 12.58 -12.75
C PRO A 137 -11.21 12.29 -11.35
N ALA A 138 -10.56 11.15 -11.15
CA ALA A 138 -10.03 10.74 -9.85
C ALA A 138 -8.82 11.57 -9.41
N MET A 139 -8.08 12.16 -10.36
CA MET A 139 -6.98 13.08 -10.06
C MET A 139 -7.46 14.47 -9.64
N ARG A 140 -8.64 14.89 -10.10
CA ARG A 140 -9.27 16.18 -9.73
C ARG A 140 -9.83 16.20 -8.31
N VAL A 141 -10.01 15.03 -7.69
CA VAL A 141 -10.47 14.92 -6.29
C VAL A 141 -9.29 15.09 -5.33
N THR A 142 -9.37 16.10 -4.46
CA THR A 142 -8.38 16.31 -3.40
C THR A 142 -8.41 15.17 -2.39
N LYS A 143 -7.23 14.61 -2.11
CA LYS A 143 -7.06 13.55 -1.12
C LYS A 143 -7.05 14.16 0.30
N PRO A 144 -7.83 13.63 1.26
CA PRO A 144 -7.78 14.09 2.64
C PRO A 144 -6.37 14.00 3.22
N ARG A 145 -5.93 15.05 3.96
CA ARG A 145 -4.62 15.07 4.60
C ARG A 145 -4.57 14.07 5.76
N ARG A 146 -3.49 13.31 5.88
CA ARG A 146 -3.30 12.41 7.03
C ARG A 146 -3.11 13.21 8.31
N ASN A 147 -3.76 12.75 9.39
CA ASN A 147 -3.49 13.26 10.72
C ASN A 147 -2.08 12.84 11.16
N ALA A 148 -1.49 13.64 12.05
CA ALA A 148 -0.26 13.24 12.72
C ALA A 148 -0.46 11.90 13.44
N SER A 149 0.51 11.01 13.31
CA SER A 149 0.49 9.74 14.02
C SER A 149 0.67 9.99 15.52
N THR A 150 -0.22 9.43 16.34
CA THR A 150 -0.05 9.40 17.79
C THR A 150 0.88 8.29 18.27
N ARG A 151 1.29 7.37 17.37
CA ARG A 151 2.27 6.33 17.67
C ARG A 151 3.60 6.97 18.06
N ARG A 152 4.13 6.58 19.20
CA ARG A 152 5.46 6.94 19.69
C ARG A 152 6.33 5.70 19.82
N ALA A 153 7.64 5.89 19.84
CA ALA A 153 8.56 4.84 20.22
C ALA A 153 8.34 4.48 21.70
N LEU A 154 8.57 3.22 22.04
CA LEU A 154 8.66 2.80 23.44
C LEU A 154 10.02 3.24 23.99
N ALA A 155 10.01 3.79 25.19
CA ALA A 155 11.24 4.07 25.94
C ALA A 155 11.82 2.76 26.48
N SER A 156 13.13 2.72 26.74
CA SER A 156 13.83 1.47 27.12
C SER A 156 13.28 0.86 28.40
N ASP A 157 13.00 1.69 29.41
CA ASP A 157 12.36 1.27 30.67
C ASP A 157 11.00 0.59 30.45
N ARG A 158 10.23 1.04 29.46
CA ARG A 158 8.94 0.44 29.08
C ARG A 158 9.09 -0.83 28.27
N VAL A 159 10.21 -1.02 27.60
CA VAL A 159 10.54 -2.30 26.94
C VAL A 159 10.97 -3.32 27.99
N ASP A 160 11.76 -2.92 28.98
CA ASP A 160 12.16 -3.79 30.10
C ASP A 160 10.93 -4.25 30.90
N GLU A 161 10.05 -3.33 31.28
CA GLU A 161 8.77 -3.65 31.96
C GLU A 161 7.88 -4.58 31.13
N LEU A 162 7.85 -4.39 29.81
CA LEU A 162 7.10 -5.28 28.91
C LEU A 162 7.66 -6.70 28.94
N ASN A 163 8.99 -6.85 28.89
CA ASN A 163 9.64 -8.16 28.91
C ASN A 163 9.43 -8.90 30.24
N ASP A 164 9.44 -8.19 31.37
CA ASP A 164 9.14 -8.76 32.69
C ASP A 164 7.69 -9.31 32.76
N ILE A 165 6.73 -8.55 32.25
CA ILE A 165 5.32 -8.96 32.24
C ILE A 165 5.12 -10.13 31.29
N VAL A 166 5.66 -10.06 30.07
CA VAL A 166 5.47 -11.09 29.04
C VAL A 166 6.10 -12.43 29.46
N SER A 167 7.23 -12.40 30.18
CA SER A 167 7.91 -13.62 30.65
C SER A 167 7.25 -14.27 31.87
N SER A 168 6.26 -13.61 32.50
CA SER A 168 5.60 -14.08 33.72
C SER A 168 4.08 -14.23 33.60
N THR A 169 3.50 -13.85 32.47
CA THR A 169 2.07 -13.86 32.21
C THR A 169 1.75 -14.47 30.84
N GLY A 170 0.50 -14.84 30.59
CA GLY A 170 0.07 -15.45 29.33
C GLY A 170 -0.10 -16.96 29.42
N ASP A 171 -0.51 -17.56 28.30
CA ASP A 171 -0.75 -19.01 28.20
C ASP A 171 0.55 -19.80 28.02
N ASP A 172 1.56 -19.20 27.34
CA ASP A 172 2.90 -19.75 27.16
C ASP A 172 3.95 -18.63 27.29
N PRO A 173 4.35 -18.28 28.53
CA PRO A 173 5.27 -17.16 28.79
C PRO A 173 6.66 -17.34 28.17
N GLU A 174 7.10 -18.60 27.97
CA GLU A 174 8.39 -18.89 27.34
C GLU A 174 8.37 -18.52 25.85
N LEU A 175 7.32 -18.95 25.15
CA LEU A 175 7.12 -18.58 23.74
C LEU A 175 6.91 -17.07 23.57
N ASP A 176 6.10 -16.45 24.42
CA ASP A 176 5.80 -15.02 24.31
C ASP A 176 7.06 -14.15 24.51
N ALA A 177 7.92 -14.52 25.48
CA ALA A 177 9.21 -13.86 25.69
C ALA A 177 10.16 -14.04 24.49
N LEU A 178 10.21 -15.23 23.90
CA LEU A 178 11.01 -15.49 22.69
C LEU A 178 10.53 -14.65 21.50
N VAL A 179 9.22 -14.49 21.33
CA VAL A 179 8.64 -13.64 20.26
C VAL A 179 9.01 -12.17 20.47
N CYS A 180 8.95 -11.66 21.71
CA CYS A 180 9.34 -10.28 22.01
C CYS A 180 10.83 -10.06 21.74
N ARG A 181 11.68 -10.95 22.26
CA ARG A 181 13.14 -10.92 22.04
C ARG A 181 13.51 -10.99 20.55
N LEU A 182 12.84 -11.85 19.78
CA LEU A 182 13.02 -11.91 18.33
C LEU A 182 12.77 -10.54 17.67
N HIS A 183 11.69 -9.85 18.06
CA HIS A 183 11.36 -8.55 17.50
C HIS A 183 12.35 -7.45 17.89
N GLU A 184 12.87 -7.48 19.11
CA GLU A 184 13.90 -6.54 19.57
C GLU A 184 15.24 -6.75 18.85
N GLU A 185 15.71 -7.99 18.78
CA GLU A 185 17.03 -8.31 18.22
C GLU A 185 17.05 -8.20 16.69
N SER A 186 15.98 -8.62 16.01
CA SER A 186 15.93 -8.65 14.54
C SER A 186 15.23 -7.45 13.90
N ALA A 187 14.47 -6.68 14.68
CA ALA A 187 13.55 -5.65 14.18
C ALA A 187 12.60 -6.17 13.08
N CYS A 188 12.31 -7.48 13.06
CA CYS A 188 11.47 -8.04 12.01
C CYS A 188 10.03 -7.54 12.13
N ARG A 189 9.35 -7.42 10.99
CA ARG A 189 7.91 -7.14 10.99
C ARG A 189 7.17 -8.37 11.53
N ARG A 190 6.03 -8.18 12.18
CA ARG A 190 5.14 -9.26 12.64
C ARG A 190 4.87 -10.35 11.58
N GLY A 191 4.66 -9.95 10.31
CA GLY A 191 4.47 -10.91 9.22
C GLY A 191 5.70 -11.79 8.94
N GLY A 192 6.91 -11.26 9.16
CA GLY A 192 8.16 -12.02 9.04
C GLY A 192 8.33 -13.02 10.17
N ALA A 193 8.00 -12.63 11.42
CA ALA A 193 8.00 -13.54 12.57
C ALA A 193 7.03 -14.72 12.35
N LEU A 194 5.80 -14.46 11.89
CA LEU A 194 4.80 -15.51 11.62
C LEU A 194 5.17 -16.42 10.44
N ALA A 195 6.00 -15.93 9.51
CA ALA A 195 6.48 -16.69 8.36
C ALA A 195 7.75 -17.50 8.66
N LEU A 196 8.27 -17.46 9.89
CA LEU A 196 9.41 -18.29 10.26
C LEU A 196 9.07 -19.77 10.06
N ARG A 197 10.02 -20.48 9.45
CA ARG A 197 9.97 -21.92 9.24
C ARG A 197 11.30 -22.49 9.69
N ARG A 198 11.26 -23.61 10.41
CA ARG A 198 12.47 -24.37 10.72
C ARG A 198 13.06 -24.81 9.38
N GLN A 199 14.26 -24.34 9.06
CA GLN A 199 14.96 -24.84 7.89
C GLN A 199 15.38 -26.28 8.20
N ALA A 200 14.93 -27.24 7.39
CA ALA A 200 15.42 -28.61 7.51
C ALA A 200 16.95 -28.56 7.31
N GLU A 201 17.66 -29.07 8.31
CA GLU A 201 19.10 -29.06 8.41
C GLU A 201 19.69 -29.78 7.19
N ARG A 202 20.29 -29.02 6.27
CA ARG A 202 21.16 -29.58 5.23
C ARG A 202 22.48 -28.84 5.31
N ASP A 203 23.44 -29.49 5.95
CA ASP A 203 24.87 -29.20 6.00
C ASP A 203 25.32 -27.93 5.29
N ARG A 204 25.30 -26.79 5.99
CA ARG A 204 26.18 -25.65 5.73
C ARG A 204 26.44 -24.85 7.01
N PRO A 205 27.68 -24.37 7.22
CA PRO A 205 28.02 -23.58 8.41
C PRO A 205 27.33 -22.21 8.35
N ALA A 206 26.66 -21.85 9.45
CA ALA A 206 26.15 -20.52 9.83
C ALA A 206 25.87 -19.55 8.67
N VAL A 207 24.82 -19.81 7.89
CA VAL A 207 24.34 -18.86 6.87
C VAL A 207 23.20 -18.03 7.44
N HIS A 208 23.46 -16.72 7.53
CA HIS A 208 22.54 -15.60 7.74
C HIS A 208 21.04 -15.94 7.65
N HIS A 209 20.33 -15.83 8.78
CA HIS A 209 18.87 -15.81 8.78
C HIS A 209 18.37 -14.54 8.09
N ARG A 210 18.08 -14.67 6.80
CA ARG A 210 17.34 -13.69 6.02
C ARG A 210 15.89 -13.72 6.48
N ALA A 211 15.58 -13.02 7.57
CA ALA A 211 14.21 -12.54 7.75
C ALA A 211 13.90 -11.68 6.52
N GLN A 212 13.00 -12.15 5.65
CA GLN A 212 12.57 -11.35 4.50
C GLN A 212 11.93 -10.08 5.04
N ILE A 213 12.71 -9.00 5.11
CA ILE A 213 12.20 -7.64 5.08
C ILE A 213 11.62 -7.52 3.68
N GLY A 214 10.33 -7.85 3.54
CA GLY A 214 9.66 -7.82 2.26
C GLY A 214 9.88 -6.46 1.60
N ASN A 215 10.61 -6.50 0.49
CA ASN A 215 10.48 -5.76 -0.75
C ASN A 215 11.26 -6.58 -1.81
N ARG A 216 10.56 -7.14 -2.82
CA ARG A 216 11.20 -7.67 -4.03
C ARG A 216 11.75 -6.50 -4.84
N GLN A 217 12.90 -5.96 -4.47
CA GLN A 217 13.80 -5.17 -5.32
C GLN A 217 14.99 -4.68 -4.49
N GLY A 218 16.19 -5.14 -4.88
CA GLY A 218 17.45 -4.39 -4.77
C GLY A 218 18.02 -4.12 -3.38
N GLU A 219 19.05 -4.89 -3.04
CA GLU A 219 20.09 -4.65 -2.03
C GLU A 219 19.76 -4.77 -0.52
N PRO A 220 20.39 -5.75 0.19
CA PRO A 220 20.32 -5.84 1.64
C PRO A 220 21.27 -4.85 2.30
N ARG A 221 20.74 -3.94 3.14
CA ARG A 221 21.57 -3.27 4.16
C ARG A 221 21.95 -4.28 5.23
N VAL A 222 23.19 -4.76 5.18
CA VAL A 222 23.79 -5.63 6.19
C VAL A 222 24.16 -4.79 7.41
N ARG A 223 23.48 -4.97 8.55
CA ARG A 223 24.09 -4.71 9.87
C ARG A 223 24.42 -6.05 10.50
N ARG A 224 25.71 -6.29 10.72
CA ARG A 224 26.22 -7.47 11.43
C ARG A 224 25.99 -7.26 12.93
N TYR A 225 25.31 -8.17 13.58
CA TYR A 225 25.43 -8.36 15.02
C TYR A 225 25.91 -9.79 15.26
N ALA A 226 26.99 -9.93 16.02
CA ALA A 226 27.50 -11.22 16.45
C ALA A 226 26.62 -11.71 17.61
N PHE A 227 26.10 -12.93 17.49
CA PHE A 227 25.31 -13.58 18.53
C PHE A 227 26.28 -14.24 19.52
N ALA A 228 26.30 -13.78 20.77
CA ALA A 228 26.96 -14.45 21.87
C ALA A 228 25.90 -15.13 22.76
N PRO A 229 25.94 -16.45 22.97
CA PRO A 229 25.03 -17.10 23.90
C PRO A 229 25.38 -16.66 25.32
N THR A 230 24.55 -15.80 25.92
CA THR A 230 24.68 -15.48 27.34
C THR A 230 24.15 -16.67 28.15
N GLY A 231 24.95 -17.12 29.12
CA GLY A 231 24.87 -18.44 29.73
C GLY A 231 23.60 -18.74 30.51
N ALA A 232 23.24 -20.01 30.49
CA ALA A 232 22.28 -20.63 31.40
C ALA A 232 22.70 -20.39 32.85
N ALA A 233 21.82 -19.74 33.63
CA ALA A 233 21.92 -19.71 35.08
C ALA A 233 21.46 -21.05 35.65
N THR A 234 22.36 -22.04 35.66
CA THR A 234 22.15 -23.29 36.41
C THR A 234 22.38 -23.01 37.89
N ARG A 235 21.30 -23.02 38.69
CA ARG A 235 21.39 -23.12 40.16
C ARG A 235 21.99 -24.48 40.52
N GLN A 236 23.23 -24.49 41.03
CA GLN A 236 23.79 -25.67 41.68
C GLN A 236 23.59 -25.55 43.19
N ILE A 237 22.74 -26.43 43.71
CA ILE A 237 22.64 -26.78 45.11
C ILE A 237 23.85 -27.66 45.43
N SER A 238 24.59 -27.37 46.51
CA SER A 238 25.58 -28.31 47.06
C SER A 238 25.57 -28.22 48.59
N SER A 239 25.04 -29.28 49.17
CA SER A 239 25.11 -29.67 50.58
C SER A 239 26.43 -30.36 50.92
N HIS A 240 26.74 -30.43 52.23
CA HIS A 240 27.85 -31.13 52.92
C HIS A 240 29.18 -30.36 52.93
N GLY A 241 29.86 -30.15 54.05
CA GLY A 241 29.76 -30.71 55.40
C GLY A 241 31.17 -30.88 55.97
N GLN A 242 31.43 -30.20 57.09
CA GLN A 242 32.56 -30.34 58.03
C GLN A 242 33.98 -30.00 57.58
N ARG A 243 34.64 -29.14 58.37
CA ARG A 243 35.96 -29.44 58.95
C ARG A 243 36.16 -28.74 60.30
N ASN A 244 36.82 -29.49 61.16
CA ASN A 244 37.10 -29.36 62.58
C ASN A 244 37.57 -28.00 63.11
N VAL A 245 37.07 -27.75 64.32
CA VAL A 245 37.72 -27.11 65.47
C VAL A 245 39.20 -27.50 65.64
N ASP A 246 40.03 -26.50 65.94
CA ASP A 246 41.02 -26.58 67.04
C ASP A 246 41.49 -25.17 67.41
N LEU A 247 41.29 -24.83 68.69
CA LEU A 247 41.79 -23.64 69.37
C LEU A 247 42.17 -24.12 70.78
N MET A 248 43.47 -24.38 70.97
CA MET A 248 44.17 -24.67 72.23
C MET A 248 43.74 -25.89 73.08
#